data_AF-A0A7S4HRD0-F1
#
_entry.id   AF-A0A7S4HRD0-F1
#
_cell.length_a   1.000
_cell.length_b   1.000
_cell.length_c   1.000
_cell.angle_alpha   90.00
_cell.angle_beta   90.00
_cell.angle_gamma   90.00
#
_symmetry.space_group_name_H-M   'P 1'
#
loop_
_entity.id
_entity.type
_entity.pdbx_description
1 polymer ?
#
loop_
_entity_poly.entity_id
_entity_poly.type
_entity_poly.pdbx_seq_one_letter_code
_entity_poly.pdbx_strand_id
1 'polypeptide(L)'
;IYRQDVSEFDSMEDWRHLQAIDSATEKLGRPVDTGGNQLVVTSRIAGYHSAPMRSPLTHVTIQPMQETSIKSFCISWMVAVHKIENKGKFDPATVMRLAQQEAVKLCGAICEQAGVRRLAQNPLLLTILALVFRKQKMSLPKRRAQLYR
;
A
#
# COMPACT_ATOMS: atom_id res chain seq x y z
N ILE A 1 9.49 17.22 7.52
CA ILE A 1 9.59 17.27 6.04
C ILE A 1 11.07 17.16 5.69
N TYR A 2 11.56 15.94 5.49
CA TYR A 2 12.84 15.71 4.84
C TYR A 2 12.53 14.91 3.59
N ARG A 3 12.48 15.63 2.47
CA ARG A 3 12.46 15.09 1.12
C ARG A 3 13.93 14.87 0.81
N GLN A 4 14.44 13.66 1.06
CA GLN A 4 15.69 13.26 0.43
C GLN A 4 15.32 12.64 -0.91
N ASP A 5 15.93 13.22 -1.93
CA ASP A 5 15.82 12.83 -3.33
C ASP A 5 16.00 11.33 -3.50
N VAL A 6 15.16 10.77 -4.37
CA VAL A 6 15.31 9.42 -4.88
C VAL A 6 16.54 9.44 -5.78
N SER A 7 17.72 9.25 -5.19
CA SER A 7 18.92 8.91 -5.93
C SER A 7 18.77 7.48 -6.43
N GLU A 8 18.66 7.31 -7.75
CA GLU A 8 18.89 6.02 -8.39
C GLU A 8 20.32 5.59 -8.05
N PHE A 9 20.44 4.59 -7.17
CA PHE A 9 21.71 3.95 -6.81
C PHE A 9 22.13 3.06 -7.99
N ASP A 10 23.00 3.56 -8.87
CA ASP A 10 23.43 2.87 -10.09
C ASP A 10 24.97 2.85 -10.27
N SER A 11 25.75 3.18 -9.22
CA SER A 11 27.21 3.31 -9.33
C SER A 11 28.03 2.40 -8.41
N MET A 12 29.26 2.10 -8.83
CA MET A 12 30.26 1.38 -8.04
C MET A 12 30.85 2.22 -6.88
N GLU A 13 30.23 3.34 -6.47
CA GLU A 13 30.51 4.01 -5.19
C GLU A 13 29.45 3.67 -4.13
N ASP A 14 28.24 3.34 -4.55
CA ASP A 14 27.09 3.04 -3.68
C ASP A 14 27.28 1.76 -2.85
N TRP A 15 28.05 0.79 -3.36
CA TRP A 15 28.36 -0.45 -2.63
C TRP A 15 29.30 -0.23 -1.43
N ARG A 16 30.12 0.84 -1.42
CA ARG A 16 31.00 1.16 -0.28
C ARG A 16 30.20 1.53 0.96
N HIS A 17 29.04 2.17 0.80
CA HIS A 17 28.15 2.52 1.89
C HIS A 17 27.48 1.28 2.52
N LEU A 18 27.16 0.26 1.71
CA LEU A 18 26.61 -0.99 2.22
C LEU A 18 27.65 -1.81 3.00
N GLN A 19 28.91 -1.85 2.54
CA GLN A 19 29.99 -2.45 3.33
C GLN A 19 30.25 -1.73 4.65
N ALA A 20 30.10 -0.40 4.67
CA ALA A 20 30.20 0.39 5.89
C ALA A 20 29.06 0.06 6.88
N ILE A 21 27.85 -0.22 6.39
CA ILE A 21 26.71 -0.64 7.22
C ILE A 21 26.96 -2.02 7.85
N ASP A 22 27.50 -2.97 7.09
CA ASP A 22 27.82 -4.31 7.60
C ASP A 22 28.89 -4.26 8.68
N SER A 23 30.00 -3.56 8.41
CA SER A 23 31.11 -3.42 9.35
C SER A 23 30.71 -2.63 10.61
N ALA A 24 29.82 -1.64 10.48
CA ALA A 24 29.27 -0.92 11.63
C ALA A 24 28.37 -1.81 12.51
N THR A 25 27.56 -2.68 11.89
CA THR A 25 26.65 -3.58 12.63
C THR A 25 27.42 -4.65 13.41
N GLU A 26 28.51 -5.18 12.85
CA GLU A 26 29.41 -6.10 13.57
C GLU A 26 30.09 -5.43 14.76
N LYS A 27 30.50 -4.16 14.63
CA LYS A 27 31.32 -3.47 15.62
C LYS A 27 30.52 -2.77 16.72
N LEU A 28 29.33 -2.26 16.39
CA LEU A 28 28.48 -1.48 17.30
C LEU A 28 27.26 -2.26 17.79
N GLY A 29 26.97 -3.44 17.24
CA GLY A 29 25.71 -4.14 17.47
C GLY A 29 24.58 -3.61 16.59
N ARG A 30 23.41 -4.27 16.64
CA ARG A 30 22.25 -3.82 15.86
C ARG A 30 21.73 -2.50 16.43
N PRO A 31 21.35 -1.51 15.61
CA PRO A 31 20.83 -0.22 16.11
C PRO A 31 19.63 -0.32 17.06
N VAL A 32 18.86 -1.40 16.98
CA VAL A 32 17.76 -1.68 17.92
C VAL A 32 18.23 -1.98 19.35
N ASP A 33 19.45 -2.52 19.50
CA ASP A 33 20.02 -2.91 20.78
C ASP A 33 20.91 -1.80 21.37
N THR A 34 21.56 -1.00 20.51
CA THR A 34 22.60 -0.05 20.93
C THR A 34 22.24 1.42 20.71
N GLY A 35 21.06 1.70 20.17
CA GLY A 35 20.65 3.03 19.72
C GLY A 35 21.26 3.41 18.36
N GLY A 36 20.62 4.36 17.68
CA GLY A 36 21.02 4.80 16.33
C GLY A 36 19.85 4.83 15.35
N ASN A 37 20.14 5.13 14.08
CA ASN A 37 19.14 5.21 13.02
C ASN A 37 18.75 3.82 12.52
N GLN A 38 17.46 3.59 12.33
CA GLN A 38 16.92 2.40 11.67
C GLN A 38 16.52 2.75 10.24
N LEU A 39 16.85 1.88 9.29
CA LEU A 39 16.57 2.09 7.87
C LEU A 39 15.64 1.01 7.33
N VAL A 40 14.68 1.41 6.51
CA VAL A 40 13.84 0.51 5.70
C VAL A 40 13.99 0.93 4.24
N VAL A 41 14.48 0.00 3.42
CA VAL A 41 14.64 0.21 1.98
C VAL A 41 13.50 -0.50 1.26
N THR A 42 12.89 0.16 0.28
CA THR A 42 11.82 -0.43 -0.54
C THR A 42 12.20 -0.40 -2.01
N SER A 43 11.76 -1.40 -2.76
CA SER A 43 12.04 -1.54 -4.18
C SER A 43 10.90 -2.28 -4.89
N ARG A 44 10.90 -2.24 -6.22
CA ARG A 44 10.08 -3.16 -7.02
C ARG A 44 10.78 -4.51 -7.08
N ILE A 45 10.01 -5.60 -7.11
CA ILE A 45 10.55 -6.98 -7.21
C ILE A 45 11.55 -7.12 -8.36
N ALA A 46 11.20 -6.63 -9.56
CA ALA A 46 12.08 -6.69 -10.72
C ALA A 46 13.39 -5.92 -10.50
N GLY A 47 13.33 -4.73 -9.91
CA GLY A 47 14.53 -3.94 -9.60
C GLY A 47 15.40 -4.61 -8.56
N TYR A 48 14.79 -5.22 -7.54
CA TYR A 48 15.52 -5.95 -6.50
C TYR A 48 16.25 -7.18 -7.05
N HIS A 49 15.63 -7.93 -7.97
CA HIS A 49 16.30 -9.09 -8.58
C HIS A 49 17.45 -8.69 -9.51
N SER A 50 17.38 -7.52 -10.17
CA SER A 50 18.47 -7.01 -11.02
C SER A 50 19.69 -6.55 -10.21
N ALA A 51 19.48 -6.00 -9.02
CA ALA A 51 20.54 -5.52 -8.13
C ALA A 51 20.21 -5.86 -6.66
N PRO A 52 20.35 -7.14 -6.26
CA PRO A 52 20.03 -7.54 -4.90
C PRO A 52 21.06 -6.97 -3.92
N MET A 53 20.60 -6.48 -2.78
CA MET A 53 21.48 -6.08 -1.69
C MET A 53 22.11 -7.35 -1.10
N ARG A 54 23.45 -7.40 -1.07
CA ARG A 54 24.23 -8.59 -0.67
C ARG A 54 24.56 -8.65 0.83
N SER A 55 24.10 -7.67 1.61
CA SER A 55 24.34 -7.52 3.06
C SER A 55 23.45 -8.47 3.89
N PRO A 56 23.83 -8.87 5.12
CA PRO A 56 23.02 -9.67 6.06
C PRO A 56 21.77 -8.93 6.58
N LEU A 57 20.99 -8.32 5.69
CA LEU A 57 19.72 -7.68 6.01
C LEU A 57 18.58 -8.69 5.95
N THR A 58 17.53 -8.42 6.73
CA THR A 58 16.28 -9.16 6.59
C THR A 58 15.56 -8.71 5.33
N HIS A 59 15.38 -9.62 4.39
CA HIS A 59 14.62 -9.38 3.16
C HIS A 59 13.19 -9.87 3.30
N VAL A 60 12.23 -8.99 3.02
CA VAL A 60 10.80 -9.32 3.06
C VAL A 60 10.12 -8.89 1.76
N THR A 61 9.12 -9.65 1.35
CA THR A 61 8.27 -9.31 0.20
C THR A 61 6.88 -8.94 0.70
N ILE A 62 6.38 -7.79 0.26
CA ILE A 62 4.99 -7.40 0.53
C ILE A 62 4.05 -8.37 -0.20
N GLN A 63 3.21 -9.06 0.55
CA GLN A 63 2.25 -10.00 -0.01
C GLN A 63 1.07 -9.27 -0.68
N PRO A 64 0.43 -9.88 -1.69
CA PRO A 64 -0.84 -9.36 -2.22
C PRO A 64 -1.89 -9.24 -1.10
N MET A 65 -2.75 -8.22 -1.19
CA MET A 65 -3.81 -8.02 -0.20
C MET A 65 -4.76 -9.22 -0.17
N GLN A 66 -4.98 -9.73 1.05
CA GLN A 66 -5.95 -10.79 1.29
C GLN A 66 -7.34 -10.20 1.51
N GLU A 67 -8.35 -11.07 1.50
CA GLU A 67 -9.75 -10.66 1.63
C GLU A 67 -10.01 -9.82 2.90
N THR A 68 -9.36 -10.14 4.02
CA THR A 68 -9.45 -9.37 5.26
C THR A 68 -8.90 -7.95 5.08
N SER A 69 -7.74 -7.79 4.44
CA SER A 69 -7.16 -6.47 4.13
C SER A 69 -8.01 -5.67 3.15
N ILE A 70 -8.61 -6.33 2.15
CA ILE A 70 -9.52 -5.69 1.19
C ILE A 70 -10.77 -5.18 1.91
N LYS A 71 -11.35 -5.98 2.82
CA LYS A 71 -12.49 -5.58 3.67
C LYS A 71 -12.15 -4.37 4.53
N SER A 72 -11.02 -4.42 5.25
CA SER A 72 -10.56 -3.31 6.07
C SER A 72 -10.35 -2.04 5.24
N PHE A 73 -9.76 -2.15 4.05
CA PHE A 73 -9.62 -1.03 3.14
C PHE A 73 -10.98 -0.43 2.75
N CYS A 74 -11.95 -1.26 2.34
CA CYS A 74 -13.27 -0.78 1.92
C CYS A 74 -13.97 0.01 3.03
N ILE A 75 -13.88 -0.49 4.27
CA ILE A 75 -14.45 0.17 5.46
C ILE A 75 -13.74 1.50 5.71
N SER A 76 -12.41 1.48 5.87
CA SER A 76 -11.64 2.69 6.19
C SER A 76 -11.76 3.77 5.11
N TRP A 77 -11.75 3.36 3.84
CA TRP A 77 -11.93 4.26 2.70
C TRP A 77 -13.28 4.94 2.72
N MET A 78 -14.38 4.18 2.84
CA MET A 78 -15.73 4.76 2.85
C MET A 78 -15.95 5.64 4.07
N VAL A 79 -15.43 5.27 5.24
CA VAL A 79 -15.48 6.13 6.44
C VAL A 79 -14.76 7.45 6.19
N ALA A 80 -13.55 7.42 5.65
CA ALA A 80 -12.78 8.64 5.37
C ALA A 80 -13.52 9.56 4.39
N VAL A 81 -14.02 8.98 3.30
CA VAL A 81 -14.73 9.73 2.25
C VAL A 81 -16.03 10.34 2.77
N HIS A 82 -16.87 9.58 3.48
CA HIS A 82 -18.10 10.11 4.05
C HIS A 82 -17.86 11.20 5.09
N LYS A 83 -16.82 11.07 5.93
CA LYS A 83 -16.44 12.11 6.89
C LYS A 83 -16.07 13.42 6.19
N ILE A 84 -15.38 13.35 5.05
CA ILE A 84 -15.00 14.52 4.25
C ILE A 84 -16.24 15.15 3.59
N GLU A 85 -17.06 14.36 2.90
CA GLU A 85 -18.20 14.85 2.11
C GLU A 85 -19.37 15.39 2.95
N ASN A 86 -19.53 14.85 4.16
CA ASN A 86 -20.65 15.15 5.06
C ASN A 86 -20.22 15.94 6.30
N LYS A 87 -19.03 16.53 6.29
CA LYS A 87 -18.51 17.34 7.40
C LYS A 87 -19.52 18.43 7.78
N GLY A 88 -20.07 18.33 8.99
CA GLY A 88 -21.05 19.28 9.54
C GLY A 88 -22.48 19.18 8.97
N LYS A 89 -22.77 18.22 8.08
CA LYS A 89 -24.12 18.04 7.48
C LYS A 89 -24.99 17.06 8.24
N PHE A 90 -24.39 16.00 8.76
CA PHE A 90 -25.06 14.94 9.51
C PHE A 90 -24.33 14.68 10.82
N ASP A 91 -25.03 14.07 11.77
CA ASP A 91 -24.41 13.59 12.99
C ASP A 91 -23.40 12.45 12.69
N PRO A 92 -22.38 12.27 13.55
CA PRO A 92 -21.35 11.25 13.32
C PRO A 92 -21.89 9.82 13.16
N ALA A 93 -22.98 9.46 13.84
CA ALA A 93 -23.53 8.10 13.77
C ALA A 93 -24.19 7.85 12.40
N THR A 94 -24.92 8.84 11.87
CA THR A 94 -25.48 8.77 10.51
C THR A 94 -24.38 8.67 9.46
N VAL A 95 -23.31 9.46 9.57
CA VAL A 95 -22.15 9.39 8.66
C VAL A 95 -21.53 8.00 8.66
N MET A 96 -21.31 7.42 9.86
CA MET A 96 -20.74 6.08 9.99
C MET A 96 -21.67 4.99 9.43
N ARG A 97 -22.98 5.09 9.64
CA ARG A 97 -23.96 4.14 9.10
C ARG A 97 -23.96 4.14 7.56
N LEU A 98 -23.95 5.33 6.94
CA LEU A 98 -23.90 5.46 5.48
C LEU A 98 -22.60 4.88 4.92
N ALA A 99 -21.46 5.20 5.55
CA ALA A 99 -20.16 4.66 5.16
C ALA A 99 -20.11 3.13 5.24
N GLN A 100 -20.65 2.54 6.30
CA GLN A 100 -20.69 1.09 6.45
C GLN A 100 -21.55 0.43 5.37
N GLN A 101 -22.70 1.01 5.05
CA GLN A 101 -23.57 0.52 3.98
C GLN A 101 -22.86 0.55 2.61
N GLU A 102 -22.15 1.64 2.30
CA GLU A 102 -21.41 1.74 1.04
C GLU A 102 -20.19 0.80 1.00
N ALA A 103 -19.50 0.62 2.13
CA ALA A 103 -18.38 -0.32 2.25
C ALA A 103 -18.80 -1.77 1.98
N VAL A 104 -19.95 -2.20 2.53
CA VAL A 104 -20.51 -3.53 2.28
C VAL A 104 -20.79 -3.73 0.79
N LYS A 105 -21.36 -2.72 0.12
CA LYS A 105 -21.63 -2.80 -1.33
C LYS A 105 -20.36 -2.88 -2.16
N LEU A 106 -19.34 -2.06 -1.85
CA LEU A 106 -18.05 -2.13 -2.54
C LEU A 106 -17.40 -3.50 -2.35
N CYS A 107 -17.39 -4.03 -1.12
CA CYS A 107 -16.85 -5.35 -0.84
C CYS A 107 -17.60 -6.46 -1.58
N GLY A 108 -18.94 -6.42 -1.59
CA GLY A 108 -19.77 -7.34 -2.36
C GLY A 108 -19.40 -7.32 -3.84
N ALA A 109 -19.36 -6.13 -4.45
CA ALA A 109 -19.01 -5.97 -5.86
C ALA A 109 -17.60 -6.48 -6.20
N ILE A 110 -16.63 -6.35 -5.29
CA ILE A 110 -15.28 -6.90 -5.47
C ILE A 110 -15.29 -8.43 -5.37
N CYS A 111 -15.99 -8.99 -4.38
CA CYS A 111 -15.97 -10.41 -4.08
C CYS A 111 -16.76 -11.26 -5.08
N GLU A 112 -17.86 -10.74 -5.63
CA GLU A 112 -18.72 -11.44 -6.60
C GLU A 112 -17.99 -11.79 -7.90
N GLN A 113 -17.00 -10.99 -8.29
CA GLN A 113 -16.31 -11.15 -9.57
C GLN A 113 -14.85 -11.54 -9.34
N ALA A 114 -14.51 -12.81 -9.59
CA ALA A 114 -13.14 -13.32 -9.41
C ALA A 114 -12.07 -12.49 -10.15
N GLY A 115 -12.41 -11.93 -11.32
CA GLY A 115 -11.54 -11.02 -12.06
C GLY A 115 -11.24 -9.74 -11.29
N VAL A 116 -12.26 -9.08 -10.75
CA VAL A 116 -12.15 -7.86 -9.94
C VAL A 116 -11.44 -8.15 -8.62
N ARG A 117 -11.77 -9.26 -7.96
CA ARG A 117 -11.08 -9.71 -6.73
C ARG A 117 -9.57 -9.83 -6.93
N ARG A 118 -9.12 -10.38 -8.07
CA ARG A 118 -7.68 -10.45 -8.39
C ARG A 118 -7.04 -9.07 -8.55
N LEU A 119 -7.78 -8.06 -8.98
CA LEU A 119 -7.27 -6.69 -9.07
C LEU A 119 -7.15 -6.04 -7.70
N ALA A 120 -8.14 -6.29 -6.84
CA ALA A 120 -8.18 -5.77 -5.48
C ALA A 120 -7.02 -6.28 -4.60
N GLN A 121 -6.34 -7.35 -5.00
CA GLN A 121 -5.11 -7.80 -4.34
C GLN A 121 -3.94 -6.79 -4.46
N ASN A 122 -4.00 -5.88 -5.44
CA ASN A 122 -3.06 -4.78 -5.57
C ASN A 122 -3.68 -3.50 -4.93
N PRO A 123 -3.09 -2.94 -3.85
CA PRO A 123 -3.63 -1.78 -3.14
C PRO A 123 -3.94 -0.57 -4.05
N LEU A 124 -3.11 -0.34 -5.07
CA LEU A 124 -3.32 0.75 -6.02
C LEU A 124 -4.58 0.52 -6.85
N LEU A 125 -4.74 -0.69 -7.40
CA LEU A 125 -5.91 -1.03 -8.21
C LEU A 125 -7.18 -1.07 -7.38
N LEU A 126 -7.11 -1.51 -6.12
CA LEU A 126 -8.23 -1.45 -5.18
C LEU A 126 -8.70 -0.01 -4.97
N THR A 127 -7.77 0.94 -4.86
CA THR A 127 -8.10 2.36 -4.72
C THR A 127 -8.80 2.89 -5.96
N ILE A 128 -8.33 2.54 -7.16
CA ILE A 128 -8.99 2.92 -8.42
C ILE A 128 -10.39 2.30 -8.50
N LEU A 129 -10.55 1.02 -8.14
CA LEU A 129 -11.87 0.36 -8.09
C LEU A 129 -12.82 1.11 -7.15
N ALA A 130 -12.37 1.51 -5.97
CA ALA A 130 -13.19 2.27 -5.03
C ALA A 130 -13.62 3.64 -5.60
N LEU A 131 -12.71 4.35 -6.29
CA LEU A 131 -13.04 5.60 -6.98
C LEU A 131 -14.07 5.40 -8.10
N VAL A 132 -13.86 4.38 -8.95
CA VAL A 132 -14.76 4.07 -10.07
C VAL A 132 -16.14 3.65 -9.57
N PHE A 133 -16.19 2.79 -8.54
CA PHE A 133 -17.44 2.34 -7.92
C PHE A 133 -18.34 3.51 -7.54
N ARG A 134 -17.78 4.52 -6.87
CA ARG A 134 -18.55 5.70 -6.46
C ARG A 134 -18.97 6.57 -7.64
N LYS A 135 -18.08 6.77 -8.62
CA LYS A 135 -18.39 7.54 -9.84
C LYS A 135 -19.47 6.88 -10.70
N GLN A 136 -19.48 5.55 -10.80
CA GLN A 136 -20.38 4.78 -11.67
C GLN A 136 -21.61 4.24 -10.92
N LYS A 137 -22.11 4.98 -9.92
CA LYS A 137 -23.33 4.63 -9.16
C LYS A 137 -23.32 3.20 -8.62
N MET A 138 -22.22 2.79 -7.98
CA MET A 138 -22.04 1.49 -7.32
C MET A 138 -21.87 0.29 -8.27
N SER A 139 -21.30 0.51 -9.46
CA SER A 139 -20.93 -0.57 -10.38
C SER A 139 -19.42 -0.64 -10.60
N LEU A 140 -18.89 -1.86 -10.76
CA LEU A 140 -17.48 -2.10 -11.04
C LEU A 140 -17.26 -2.58 -12.48
N PRO A 141 -16.16 -2.16 -13.12
CA PRO A 141 -15.78 -2.68 -14.43
C PRO A 141 -15.44 -4.16 -14.33
N LYS A 142 -15.88 -4.93 -15.33
CA LYS A 142 -15.72 -6.40 -15.34
C LYS A 142 -14.32 -6.84 -15.80
N ARG A 143 -13.52 -5.93 -16.38
CA ARG A 143 -12.20 -6.22 -16.96
C ARG A 143 -11.17 -5.13 -16.65
N ARG A 144 -9.90 -5.52 -16.48
CA ARG A 144 -8.75 -4.60 -16.26
C ARG A 144 -8.68 -3.46 -17.26
N ALA A 145 -8.85 -3.76 -18.55
CA ALA A 145 -8.75 -2.76 -19.60
C ALA A 145 -9.80 -1.64 -19.48
N GLN A 146 -10.95 -1.93 -18.86
CA GLN A 146 -12.00 -0.94 -18.62
C GLN A 146 -11.66 0.00 -17.46
N LEU A 147 -10.69 -0.36 -16.61
CA LEU A 147 -10.24 0.47 -15.50
C LEU A 147 -9.37 1.66 -15.97
N TYR A 148 -8.79 1.57 -17.17
CA TYR A 148 -7.87 2.56 -17.73
C TYR A 148 -8.48 3.42 -18.85
N ARG A 149 -9.78 3.27 -19.12
CA ARG A 149 -10.53 4.13 -20.05
C ARG A 149 -11.22 5.24 -19.28
#